data_AF-U3P8T9-F1
#
_entry.id   AF-U3P8T9-F1
#
_cell.length_a   1.000
_cell.length_b   1.000
_cell.length_c   1.000
_cell.angle_alpha   90.00
_cell.angle_beta   90.00
_cell.angle_gamma   90.00
#
_symmetry.space_group_name_H-M   'P 1'
#
loop_
_entity.id
_entity.type
_entity.pdbx_description
1 polymer ?
#
loop_
_entity_poly.entity_id
_entity_poly.type
_entity_poly.pdbx_seq_one_letter_code
_entity_poly.pdbx_strand_id
1 'polypeptide(L)'
;MTSLIVVGFMGAALGAIGGEAGLAFLGLGDPQTVSWGAMLYQANVGGALLTGQLAWLIAPGLTLALLITSFTLINFGIDTLSNPQLREG
;
A
#
# COMPACT_ATOMS: atom_id res chain seq x y z
N MET A 1 22.33 2.22 13.60
CA MET A 1 21.36 1.34 14.30
C MET A 1 19.93 1.81 14.08
N THR A 2 19.61 3.09 14.31
CA THR A 2 18.27 3.68 14.08
C THR A 2 17.77 3.47 12.65
N SER A 3 18.61 3.74 11.64
CA SER A 3 18.26 3.52 10.22
C SER A 3 17.77 2.09 9.92
N LEU A 4 18.49 1.06 10.38
CA LEU A 4 18.12 -0.34 10.18
C LEU A 4 16.76 -0.70 10.82
N ILE A 5 16.49 -0.16 12.01
CA ILE A 5 15.20 -0.37 12.68
C ILE A 5 14.07 0.25 11.85
N VAL A 6 14.27 1.46 11.31
CA VAL A 6 13.25 2.12 10.51
C VAL A 6 13.03 1.41 9.18
N VAL A 7 14.11 1.01 8.48
CA VAL A 7 14.01 0.24 7.23
C VAL A 7 13.27 -1.08 7.46
N GLY A 8 13.61 -1.82 8.53
CA GLY A 8 12.94 -3.06 8.89
C GLY A 8 11.46 -2.88 9.21
N PHE A 9 11.12 -1.83 9.98
CA PHE A 9 9.73 -1.49 10.29
C PHE A 9 8.94 -1.09 9.04
N MET A 10 9.50 -0.26 8.16
CA MET A 10 8.86 0.15 6.90
C MET A 10 8.59 -1.06 6.00
N GLY A 11 9.56 -1.97 5.86
CA GLY A 11 9.39 -3.21 5.09
C GLY A 11 8.30 -4.11 5.67
N ALA A 12 8.27 -4.29 6.99
CA ALA A 12 7.23 -5.06 7.66
C ALA A 12 5.84 -4.42 7.51
N ALA A 13 5.73 -3.10 7.63
CA ALA A 13 4.48 -2.36 7.45
C ALA A 13 3.96 -2.48 6.01
N LEU A 14 4.83 -2.28 5.01
CA LEU A 14 4.48 -2.47 3.60
C LEU A 14 4.01 -3.89 3.29
N GLY A 15 4.72 -4.90 3.82
CA GLY A 15 4.35 -6.30 3.68
C GLY A 15 2.99 -6.61 4.33
N ALA A 16 2.73 -6.07 5.52
CA ALA A 16 1.45 -6.25 6.21
C ALA A 16 0.28 -5.59 5.45
N ILE A 17 0.46 -4.35 4.97
CA ILE A 17 -0.55 -3.62 4.19
C ILE A 17 -0.83 -4.37 2.88
N GLY A 18 0.21 -4.76 2.14
CA GLY A 18 0.05 -5.51 0.89
C GLY A 18 -0.60 -6.88 1.12
N GLY A 19 -0.23 -7.56 2.19
CA GLY A 19 -0.82 -8.85 2.60
C GLY A 19 -2.30 -8.74 2.95
N GLU A 20 -2.67 -7.78 3.80
CA GLU A 20 -4.08 -7.52 4.14
C GLU A 20 -4.89 -7.14 2.90
N ALA A 21 -4.42 -6.18 2.11
CA ALA A 21 -5.14 -5.72 0.93
C ALA A 21 -5.32 -6.84 -0.11
N GLY A 22 -4.31 -7.68 -0.29
CA GLY A 22 -4.38 -8.85 -1.18
C GLY A 22 -5.36 -9.91 -0.67
N LEU A 23 -5.30 -10.25 0.62
CA LEU A 23 -6.24 -11.21 1.23
C LEU A 23 -7.68 -10.70 1.18
N ALA A 24 -7.90 -9.42 1.53
CA ALA A 24 -9.21 -8.79 1.47
C ALA A 24 -9.74 -8.71 0.03
N PHE A 25 -8.88 -8.45 -0.96
CA PHE A 25 -9.26 -8.50 -2.38
C PHE A 25 -9.69 -9.90 -2.84
N LEU A 26 -9.07 -10.95 -2.30
CA LEU A 26 -9.48 -12.34 -2.56
C LEU A 26 -10.74 -12.77 -1.78
N GLY A 27 -11.30 -11.89 -0.95
CA GLY A 27 -12.45 -12.20 -0.09
C GLY A 27 -12.08 -13.01 1.17
N LEU A 28 -10.80 -13.07 1.53
CA LEU A 28 -10.28 -13.77 2.71
C LEU A 28 -10.06 -12.84 3.93
N GLY A 29 -10.43 -11.56 3.80
CA GLY A 29 -10.41 -10.59 4.90
C GLY A 29 -11.66 -10.64 5.76
N ASP A 30 -11.71 -9.82 6.80
CA ASP A 30 -12.93 -9.62 7.61
C ASP A 30 -13.98 -8.81 6.83
N PRO A 31 -15.16 -9.39 6.51
CA PRO A 31 -16.21 -8.69 5.76
C PRO A 31 -16.83 -7.50 6.50
N GLN A 32 -16.70 -7.44 7.83
CA GLN A 32 -17.21 -6.34 8.64
C GLN A 32 -16.26 -5.15 8.67
N THR A 33 -15.01 -5.34 8.26
CA THR A 33 -13.98 -4.30 8.25
C THR A 33 -13.95 -3.61 6.88
N VAL A 34 -14.09 -2.28 6.89
CA VAL A 34 -13.95 -1.47 5.68
C VAL A 34 -12.45 -1.25 5.42
N SER A 35 -11.89 -2.00 4.47
CA SER A 35 -10.52 -1.82 3.97
C SER A 35 -10.49 -1.54 2.47
N TRP A 36 -9.40 -0.96 1.97
CA TRP A 36 -9.25 -0.70 0.53
C TRP A 36 -9.21 -2.01 -0.30
N GLY A 37 -8.67 -3.10 0.26
CA GLY A 37 -8.74 -4.42 -0.36
C GLY A 37 -10.18 -4.93 -0.46
N ALA A 38 -10.98 -4.75 0.60
CA ALA A 38 -12.40 -5.09 0.58
C ALA A 38 -13.21 -4.22 -0.41
N MET A 39 -12.86 -2.94 -0.57
CA MET A 39 -13.47 -2.08 -1.60
C MET A 39 -13.14 -2.57 -3.01
N LEU A 40 -11.90 -3.00 -3.26
CA LEU A 40 -11.51 -3.60 -4.55
C LEU A 40 -12.27 -4.91 -4.81
N TYR A 41 -12.47 -5.74 -3.79
CA TYR A 41 -13.29 -6.94 -3.88
C TYR A 41 -14.74 -6.60 -4.25
N GLN A 42 -15.35 -5.62 -3.56
CA GLN A 42 -16.71 -5.17 -3.86
C GLN A 42 -16.83 -4.58 -5.28
N ALA A 43 -15.82 -3.83 -5.73
CA ALA A 43 -15.77 -3.32 -7.10
C ALA A 43 -15.69 -4.46 -8.12
N ASN A 44 -14.96 -5.53 -7.81
CA ASN A 44 -14.85 -6.72 -8.66
C ASN A 44 -16.18 -7.49 -8.72
N VAL A 45 -16.75 -7.85 -7.56
CA VAL A 45 -17.99 -8.63 -7.47
C VAL A 45 -19.21 -7.84 -7.95
N GLY A 46 -19.25 -6.54 -7.66
CA GLY A 46 -20.28 -5.62 -8.15
C GLY A 46 -20.17 -5.27 -9.63
N GLY A 47 -19.16 -5.80 -10.33
CA GLY A 47 -18.97 -5.57 -11.76
C GLY A 47 -18.73 -4.10 -12.10
N ALA A 48 -17.98 -3.35 -11.28
CA ALA A 48 -17.74 -1.90 -11.46
C ALA A 48 -17.18 -1.54 -12.84
N LEU A 49 -16.40 -2.45 -13.45
CA LEU A 49 -15.91 -2.32 -14.83
C LEU A 49 -17.04 -2.39 -15.87
N LEU A 50 -18.03 -3.26 -15.64
CA LEU A 50 -19.14 -3.51 -16.56
C LEU A 50 -20.26 -2.47 -16.40
N THR A 51 -20.43 -1.93 -15.19
CA THR A 51 -21.45 -0.93 -14.86
C THR A 51 -20.99 0.51 -15.14
N GLY A 52 -19.69 0.72 -15.37
CA GLY A 52 -19.10 2.04 -15.60
C GLY A 52 -18.68 2.77 -14.32
N GLN A 53 -18.79 2.13 -13.16
CA GLN A 53 -18.38 2.63 -11.85
C GLN A 53 -16.84 2.54 -11.64
N LEU A 54 -16.03 2.97 -12.60
CA LEU A 54 -14.56 2.88 -12.54
C LEU A 54 -13.95 3.55 -11.31
N ALA A 55 -14.61 4.58 -10.76
CA ALA A 55 -14.16 5.25 -9.54
C ALA A 55 -14.02 4.30 -8.34
N TRP A 56 -14.87 3.27 -8.24
CA TRP A 56 -14.82 2.26 -7.16
C TRP A 56 -13.61 1.34 -7.25
N LEU A 57 -13.03 1.20 -8.43
CA LEU A 57 -11.78 0.46 -8.64
C LEU A 57 -10.56 1.36 -8.48
N ILE A 58 -10.60 2.53 -9.13
CA ILE A 58 -9.46 3.45 -9.21
C ILE A 58 -9.16 4.09 -7.86
N ALA A 59 -10.18 4.52 -7.10
CA ALA A 59 -9.96 5.21 -5.84
C ALA A 59 -9.17 4.35 -4.82
N PRO A 60 -9.60 3.13 -4.45
CA PRO A 60 -8.86 2.32 -3.49
C PRO A 60 -7.51 1.81 -4.04
N GLY A 61 -7.41 1.57 -5.35
CA GLY A 61 -6.15 1.19 -5.99
C GLY A 61 -5.12 2.32 -5.95
N LEU A 62 -5.56 3.55 -6.24
CA LEU A 62 -4.69 4.72 -6.23
C LEU A 62 -4.22 5.08 -4.82
N THR A 63 -5.10 4.99 -3.81
CA THR A 63 -4.70 5.24 -2.41
C THR A 63 -3.69 4.21 -1.91
N LEU A 64 -3.85 2.93 -2.27
CA LEU A 64 -2.86 1.89 -1.97
C LEU A 64 -1.52 2.18 -2.65
N ALA A 65 -1.55 2.52 -3.95
CA ALA A 65 -0.34 2.86 -4.69
C ALA A 65 0.38 4.06 -4.06
N LEU A 66 -0.34 5.15 -3.77
CA LEU A 66 0.21 6.34 -3.14
C LEU A 66 0.79 6.05 -1.74
N LEU A 67 0.14 5.19 -0.96
CA LEU A 67 0.64 4.79 0.35
C LEU A 67 1.98 4.03 0.20
N ILE A 68 2.02 3.03 -0.68
CA ILE A 68 3.24 2.25 -0.93
C ILE A 68 4.37 3.15 -1.45
N THR A 69 4.06 4.06 -2.38
CA THR A 69 5.02 5.04 -2.89
C THR A 69 5.53 5.96 -1.78
N SER A 70 4.66 6.45 -0.90
CA SER A 70 5.05 7.34 0.21
C SER A 70 6.03 6.64 1.16
N PHE A 71 5.75 5.39 1.52
CA PHE A 71 6.64 4.58 2.36
C PHE A 71 7.98 4.31 1.66
N THR A 72 7.96 4.06 0.35
CA THR A 72 9.18 3.88 -0.45
C THR A 72 10.02 5.16 -0.48
N LEU A 73 9.40 6.33 -0.66
CA LEU A 73 10.09 7.63 -0.64
C LEU A 73 10.70 7.92 0.74
N ILE A 74 9.98 7.60 1.83
CA ILE A 74 10.51 7.74 3.19
C ILE A 74 11.74 6.83 3.37
N ASN A 75 11.70 5.60 2.85
CA ASN A 75 12.82 4.68 2.90
C ASN A 75 14.06 5.28 2.21
N PHE A 76 13.91 5.82 0.99
CA PHE A 76 14.99 6.54 0.30
C PHE A 76 15.49 7.78 1.05
N GLY A 77 14.59 8.53 1.69
CA GLY A 77 14.96 9.66 2.56
C GLY A 77 15.84 9.21 3.73
N ILE A 78 15.56 8.06 4.32
CA ILE A 78 16.35 7.50 5.42
C ILE A 78 17.70 7.00 4.91
N ASP A 79 17.75 6.39 3.73
CA ASP A 79 18.99 5.94 3.11
C ASP A 79 19.94 7.12 2.83
N THR A 80 19.40 8.24 2.33
CA THR A 80 20.18 9.48 2.11
C THR A 80 20.63 10.17 3.40
N LEU A 81 19.85 10.09 4.48
CA LEU A 81 20.26 10.53 5.81
C LEU A 81 21.37 9.64 6.41
N SER A 82 21.33 8.34 6.10
CA SER A 82 22.23 7.34 6.67
C SER A 82 23.55 7.23 5.91
N ASN A 83 23.56 7.52 4.61
CA ASN A 83 24.73 7.47 3.75
C ASN A 83 25.15 8.88 3.30
N PRO A 84 26.12 9.53 3.97
CA PRO A 84 26.56 10.89 3.63
C PRO A 84 27.19 10.99 2.22
N GLN A 85 27.59 9.89 1.60
CA GLN A 85 28.15 9.86 0.24
C GLN A 85 27.10 10.10 -0.85
N LEU A 86 25.80 9.95 -0.55
CA LEU A 86 24.70 10.27 -1.47
C LEU A 86 24.28 11.76 -1.42
N ARG A 87 24.93 12.58 -0.57
CA ARG A 87 24.60 14.02 -0.41
C ARG A 87 25.32 14.96 -1.39
N GLU A 88 26.35 14.50 -2.11
CA GLU A 88 27.23 15.38 -2.91
C GLU A 88 27.08 15.20 -4.44
N GLY A 89 25.95 14.65 -4.92
CA GLY A 89 25.63 14.54 -6.35
C GLY A 89 24.59 15.55 -6.80
#